data_AF-A0A918PQZ8-F1
#
_entry.id   AF-A0A918PQZ8-F1
#
_cell.length_a   1.000
_cell.length_b   1.000
_cell.length_c   1.000
_cell.angle_alpha   90.00
_cell.angle_beta   90.00
_cell.angle_gamma   90.00
#
_symmetry.space_group_name_H-M   'P 1'
#
loop_
_entity.id
_entity.type
_entity.pdbx_description
1 polymer ?
#
loop_
_entity_poly.entity_id
_entity_poly.type
_entity_poly.pdbx_seq_one_letter_code
_entity_poly.pdbx_strand_id
1 'polypeptide(L)'
;MWPLTKASQLPFKDDDPIWRSVEGGYKQPYSPLKALKKLASNPKDEKSWKELWQELHHQGDVGSASYLAAICLVYLRRTSLRFDWNFYALMAAIEACRLKPQNPPVPDEFKEAYQQVWSTIEADCLEDIPKSATSWELRAIFSVLALARNYEMLGRLLIEIDDSEVEYYLANGWGGAV
;
A
#
# COMPACT_ATOMS: atom_id res chain seq x y z
N MET A 1 -11.85 4.73 -16.70
CA MET A 1 -11.62 3.27 -16.80
C MET A 1 -10.16 3.10 -17.15
N TRP A 2 -9.38 2.47 -16.28
CA TRP A 2 -7.96 2.24 -16.55
C TRP A 2 -7.81 1.47 -17.86
N PRO A 3 -7.00 1.90 -18.83
CA PRO A 3 -6.71 1.06 -19.97
C PRO A 3 -5.92 -0.15 -19.45
N LEU A 4 -6.61 -1.28 -19.30
CA LEU A 4 -5.99 -2.57 -19.04
C LEU A 4 -5.17 -2.94 -20.29
N THR A 5 -3.96 -2.42 -20.40
CA THR A 5 -2.98 -2.91 -21.36
C THR A 5 -2.46 -4.28 -20.90
N LYS A 6 -1.76 -4.98 -21.80
CA LYS A 6 -1.35 -6.38 -21.63
C LYS A 6 -0.73 -6.63 -20.25
N ALA A 7 -1.11 -7.77 -19.64
CA ALA A 7 -0.51 -8.29 -18.43
C ALA A 7 1.02 -8.21 -18.51
N SER A 8 1.68 -7.68 -17.45
CA SER A 8 3.12 -7.40 -17.28
C SER A 8 3.66 -6.00 -17.61
N GLN A 9 2.88 -5.08 -18.19
CA GLN A 9 3.34 -3.70 -18.43
C GLN A 9 2.81 -2.73 -17.40
N LEU A 10 3.69 -2.14 -16.60
CA LEU A 10 3.34 -1.04 -15.70
C LEU A 10 2.61 0.09 -16.47
N PRO A 11 1.73 0.84 -15.79
CA PRO A 11 0.94 1.90 -16.43
C PRO A 11 1.75 3.13 -16.87
N PHE A 12 2.99 3.23 -16.41
CA PHE A 12 3.93 4.27 -16.78
C PHE A 12 5.09 3.64 -17.56
N LYS A 13 5.64 4.41 -18.49
CA LYS A 13 6.82 3.98 -19.25
C LYS A 13 8.08 4.07 -18.38
N ASP A 14 9.09 3.31 -18.77
CA ASP A 14 10.38 3.27 -18.07
C ASP A 14 11.14 4.59 -18.15
N ASP A 15 11.06 5.24 -19.31
CA ASP A 15 11.71 6.49 -19.66
C ASP A 15 10.82 7.70 -19.35
N ASP A 16 9.69 7.49 -18.69
CA ASP A 16 8.80 8.56 -18.28
C ASP A 16 9.58 9.53 -17.36
N PRO A 17 9.66 10.83 -17.72
CA PRO A 17 10.42 11.80 -16.95
C PRO A 17 9.91 11.95 -15.51
N ILE A 18 8.67 11.54 -15.22
CA ILE A 18 8.10 11.60 -13.86
C ILE A 18 8.98 10.92 -12.82
N TRP A 19 9.66 9.83 -13.20
CA TRP A 19 10.49 9.06 -12.27
C TRP A 19 11.71 9.82 -11.75
N ARG A 20 12.05 10.95 -12.38
CA ARG A 20 13.13 11.84 -11.93
C ARG A 20 12.66 12.92 -10.97
N SER A 21 11.35 13.17 -10.87
CA SER A 21 10.76 14.24 -10.06
C SER A 21 10.02 13.75 -8.82
N VAL A 22 9.93 12.44 -8.62
CA VAL A 22 9.22 11.85 -7.47
C VAL A 22 10.15 11.47 -6.34
N GLU A 23 9.65 11.59 -5.12
CA GLU A 23 10.40 11.36 -3.88
C GLU A 23 9.83 10.18 -3.09
N GLY A 24 10.71 9.44 -2.43
CA GLY A 24 10.36 8.38 -1.49
C GLY A 24 10.03 8.89 -0.07
N GLY A 25 9.87 7.98 0.88
CA GLY A 25 9.61 8.27 2.30
C GLY A 25 10.73 9.08 2.96
N TYR A 26 11.98 8.93 2.50
CA TYR A 26 13.12 9.75 2.94
C TYR A 26 13.09 11.20 2.42
N LYS A 27 12.07 11.61 1.66
CA LYS A 27 12.02 12.91 0.95
C LYS A 27 13.22 13.12 0.02
N GLN A 28 13.70 12.02 -0.57
CA GLN A 28 14.79 11.99 -1.54
C GLN A 28 14.25 11.43 -2.86
N PRO A 29 14.82 11.84 -4.02
CA PRO A 29 14.44 11.30 -5.32
C PRO A 29 14.52 9.76 -5.33
N TYR A 30 13.42 9.10 -5.67
CA TYR A 30 13.35 7.64 -5.70
C TYR A 30 12.38 7.14 -6.78
N SER A 31 12.84 6.20 -7.61
CA SER A 31 12.00 5.52 -8.59
C SER A 31 11.76 4.05 -8.18
N PRO A 32 10.51 3.65 -7.88
CA PRO A 32 10.18 2.28 -7.50
C PRO A 32 10.14 1.29 -8.68
N LEU A 33 10.32 1.76 -9.92
CA LEU A 33 10.11 0.99 -11.14
C LEU A 33 10.84 -0.36 -11.15
N LYS A 34 12.10 -0.38 -10.72
CA LYS A 34 12.93 -1.59 -10.75
C LYS A 34 12.38 -2.67 -9.83
N ALA A 35 11.97 -2.31 -8.61
CA ALA A 35 11.34 -3.22 -7.67
C ALA A 35 9.96 -3.67 -8.18
N LEU A 36 9.13 -2.74 -8.67
CA LEU A 36 7.80 -3.05 -9.21
C LEU A 36 7.84 -4.04 -10.39
N LYS A 37 8.81 -3.89 -11.30
CA LYS A 37 9.00 -4.84 -12.42
C LYS A 37 9.40 -6.23 -11.97
N LYS A 38 10.26 -6.33 -10.95
CA LYS A 38 10.61 -7.62 -10.37
C LYS A 38 9.38 -8.27 -9.74
N LEU A 39 8.56 -7.51 -9.01
CA LEU A 39 7.30 -8.00 -8.46
C LEU A 39 6.32 -8.45 -9.54
N ALA A 40 6.29 -7.76 -10.69
CA ALA A 40 5.46 -8.17 -11.83
C ALA A 40 5.85 -9.55 -12.39
N SER A 41 7.12 -9.94 -12.29
CA SER A 41 7.60 -11.27 -12.73
C SER A 41 7.64 -12.30 -11.60
N ASN A 42 7.85 -11.87 -10.36
CA ASN A 42 7.90 -12.69 -9.16
C ASN A 42 7.22 -11.93 -7.99
N PRO A 43 5.91 -12.14 -7.79
CA PRO A 43 5.14 -11.47 -6.72
C PRO A 43 5.66 -11.72 -5.30
N LYS A 44 6.50 -12.75 -5.11
CA LYS A 44 7.10 -13.15 -3.83
C LYS A 44 8.54 -12.69 -3.67
N ASP A 45 9.05 -11.78 -4.51
CA ASP A 45 10.43 -11.30 -4.41
C ASP A 45 10.63 -10.44 -3.14
N GLU A 46 11.12 -11.07 -2.08
CA GLU A 46 11.35 -10.43 -0.76
C GLU A 46 12.28 -9.21 -0.84
N LYS A 47 13.27 -9.23 -1.74
CA LYS A 47 14.22 -8.11 -1.90
C LYS A 47 13.50 -6.87 -2.43
N SER A 48 12.60 -7.04 -3.40
CA SER A 48 11.80 -5.94 -3.94
C SER A 48 10.82 -5.41 -2.91
N TRP A 49 10.14 -6.29 -2.15
CA TRP A 49 9.29 -5.83 -1.05
C TRP A 49 10.05 -5.07 0.02
N LYS A 50 11.23 -5.56 0.42
CA LYS A 50 12.10 -4.88 1.38
C LYS A 50 12.53 -3.50 0.88
N GLU A 51 12.92 -3.39 -0.40
CA GLU A 51 13.25 -2.10 -1.02
C GLU A 51 12.05 -1.15 -0.97
N LEU A 52 10.86 -1.59 -1.40
CA LEU A 52 9.67 -0.75 -1.37
C LEU A 52 9.31 -0.29 0.05
N TRP A 53 9.40 -1.17 1.05
CA TRP A 53 9.16 -0.79 2.45
C TRP A 53 10.17 0.24 2.96
N GLN A 54 11.44 0.10 2.62
CA GLN A 54 12.49 1.05 3.02
C GLN A 54 12.32 2.41 2.34
N GLU A 55 12.06 2.41 1.04
CA GLU A 55 12.13 3.60 0.21
C GLU A 55 10.80 4.37 0.12
N LEU A 56 9.65 3.70 0.24
CA LEU A 56 8.34 4.34 0.10
C LEU A 56 7.72 4.81 1.42
N HIS A 57 8.21 4.29 2.54
CA HIS A 57 7.73 4.64 3.87
C HIS A 57 8.90 4.72 4.84
N HIS A 58 9.09 5.87 5.49
CA HIS A 58 10.13 6.03 6.49
C HIS A 58 9.62 6.78 7.72
N GLN A 59 9.53 6.13 8.87
CA GLN A 59 9.14 6.76 10.14
C GLN A 59 7.84 7.59 10.08
N GLY A 60 6.86 7.13 9.30
CA GLY A 60 5.58 7.82 9.10
C GLY A 60 5.58 8.86 7.97
N ASP A 61 6.69 9.00 7.24
CA ASP A 61 6.80 9.81 6.03
C ASP A 61 6.61 8.99 4.75
N VAL A 62 5.93 9.62 3.80
CA VAL A 62 5.72 9.14 2.42
C VAL A 62 6.00 10.26 1.42
N GLY A 63 6.19 9.92 0.16
CA GLY A 63 6.40 10.88 -0.92
C GLY A 63 5.57 10.55 -2.16
N SER A 64 5.73 11.35 -3.21
CA SER A 64 5.01 11.15 -4.48
C SER A 64 5.32 9.80 -5.14
N ALA A 65 6.51 9.22 -4.91
CA ALA A 65 6.85 7.88 -5.37
C ALA A 65 5.98 6.81 -4.69
N SER A 66 5.59 7.02 -3.44
CA SER A 66 4.69 6.12 -2.69
C SER A 66 3.31 6.07 -3.35
N TYR A 67 2.78 7.21 -3.80
CA TYR A 67 1.48 7.27 -4.46
C TYR A 67 1.50 6.61 -5.84
N LEU A 68 2.55 6.84 -6.63
CA LEU A 68 2.74 6.17 -7.91
C LEU A 68 2.95 4.66 -7.76
N ALA A 69 3.69 4.24 -6.72
CA ALA A 69 3.87 2.82 -6.43
C ALA A 69 2.55 2.15 -6.08
N ALA A 70 1.69 2.79 -5.28
CA ALA A 70 0.36 2.28 -4.95
C ALA A 70 -0.50 2.06 -6.21
N ILE A 71 -0.49 3.02 -7.12
CA ILE A 71 -1.14 2.92 -8.44
C ILE A 71 -0.62 1.71 -9.23
N CYS A 72 0.71 1.58 -9.33
CA CYS A 72 1.34 0.45 -10.01
C CYS A 72 1.03 -0.90 -9.37
N LEU A 73 1.03 -0.98 -8.04
CA LEU A 73 0.79 -2.21 -7.30
C LEU A 73 -0.65 -2.71 -7.51
N VAL A 74 -1.65 -1.83 -7.44
CA VAL A 74 -3.04 -2.22 -7.75
C VAL A 74 -3.18 -2.65 -9.20
N TYR A 75 -2.55 -1.92 -10.12
CA TYR A 75 -2.52 -2.35 -11.52
C TYR A 75 -1.91 -3.75 -11.69
N LEU A 76 -0.79 -4.03 -11.03
CA LEU A 76 -0.18 -5.35 -11.04
C LEU A 76 -1.08 -6.40 -10.40
N ARG A 77 -1.75 -6.12 -9.27
CA ARG A 77 -2.69 -7.06 -8.64
C ARG A 77 -3.83 -7.45 -9.58
N ARG A 78 -4.28 -6.53 -10.44
CA ARG A 78 -5.36 -6.78 -11.42
C ARG A 78 -4.89 -7.49 -12.68
N THR A 79 -3.60 -7.46 -12.99
CA THR A 79 -3.03 -8.01 -14.24
C THR A 79 -2.12 -9.22 -14.04
N SER A 80 -1.61 -9.42 -12.83
CA SER A 80 -0.73 -10.49 -12.40
C SER A 80 -1.24 -11.01 -11.04
N LEU A 81 -1.09 -12.32 -10.82
CA LEU A 81 -1.75 -13.08 -9.75
C LEU A 81 -1.64 -12.44 -8.35
N ARG A 82 -2.59 -12.81 -7.46
CA ARG A 82 -2.74 -12.41 -6.06
C ARG A 82 -1.42 -12.17 -5.32
N PHE A 83 -1.27 -10.98 -4.75
CA PHE A 83 -0.19 -10.67 -3.80
C PHE A 83 -0.50 -11.21 -2.41
N ASP A 84 0.55 -11.32 -1.58
CA ASP A 84 0.41 -11.66 -0.17
C ASP A 84 0.17 -10.40 0.68
N TRP A 85 0.29 -10.56 1.99
CA TRP A 85 0.22 -9.50 3.00
C TRP A 85 1.03 -8.24 2.66
N ASN A 86 2.18 -8.33 1.96
CA ASN A 86 3.08 -7.19 1.76
C ASN A 86 2.35 -6.09 1.01
N PHE A 87 1.58 -6.50 0.00
CA PHE A 87 0.76 -5.60 -0.78
C PHE A 87 -0.24 -4.86 0.12
N TYR A 88 -1.06 -5.57 0.90
CA TYR A 88 -2.07 -4.93 1.74
C TYR A 88 -1.45 -4.05 2.83
N ALA A 89 -0.42 -4.55 3.51
CA ALA A 89 0.24 -3.82 4.58
C ALA A 89 0.93 -2.54 4.08
N LEU A 90 1.62 -2.60 2.93
CA LEU A 90 2.25 -1.42 2.34
C LEU A 90 1.22 -0.41 1.84
N MET A 91 0.13 -0.87 1.20
CA MET A 91 -0.96 0.01 0.75
C MET A 91 -1.59 0.74 1.94
N ALA A 92 -1.88 0.02 3.04
CA ALA A 92 -2.40 0.60 4.26
C ALA A 92 -1.43 1.63 4.88
N ALA A 93 -0.14 1.29 4.98
CA ALA A 93 0.88 2.19 5.52
C ALA A 93 1.01 3.49 4.71
N ILE A 94 1.00 3.40 3.37
CA ILE A 94 1.09 4.57 2.49
C ILE A 94 -0.08 5.52 2.74
N GLU A 95 -1.31 5.01 2.81
CA GLU A 95 -2.50 5.82 3.01
C GLU A 95 -2.59 6.40 4.42
N ALA A 96 -2.31 5.57 5.43
CA ALA A 96 -2.25 6.00 6.83
C ALA A 96 -1.26 7.16 7.01
N CYS A 97 -0.13 7.14 6.30
CA CYS A 97 0.85 8.22 6.32
C CYS A 97 0.43 9.42 5.48
N ARG A 98 -0.16 9.21 4.29
CA ARG A 98 -0.71 10.29 3.42
C ARG A 98 -1.70 11.18 4.17
N LEU A 99 -2.52 10.59 5.04
CA LEU A 99 -3.52 11.30 5.85
C LEU A 99 -2.90 12.18 6.94
N LYS A 100 -1.59 12.07 7.21
CA LYS A 100 -0.91 12.92 8.18
C LYS A 100 -0.55 14.28 7.57
N PRO A 101 -0.77 15.41 8.27
CA PRO A 101 -0.59 16.76 7.72
C PRO A 101 0.81 17.09 7.18
N GLN A 102 1.86 16.43 7.68
CA GLN A 102 3.24 16.68 7.26
C GLN A 102 3.59 16.07 5.90
N ASN A 103 2.82 15.10 5.41
CA ASN A 103 3.10 14.43 4.16
C ASN A 103 2.55 15.21 2.97
N PRO A 104 3.24 15.19 1.82
CA PRO A 104 2.79 15.92 0.64
C PRO A 104 1.45 15.37 0.15
N PRO A 105 0.54 16.20 -0.38
CA PRO A 105 -0.65 15.70 -1.04
C PRO A 105 -0.27 14.86 -2.27
N VAL A 106 -1.23 14.06 -2.76
CA VAL A 106 -1.08 13.41 -4.06
C VAL A 106 -0.99 14.50 -5.14
N PRO A 107 0.01 14.48 -6.04
CA PRO A 107 0.10 15.43 -7.14
C PRO A 107 -1.18 15.44 -7.97
N ASP A 108 -1.62 16.62 -8.41
CA ASP A 108 -2.92 16.80 -9.10
C ASP A 108 -3.04 15.91 -10.35
N GLU A 109 -1.94 15.73 -11.08
CA GLU A 109 -1.85 14.86 -12.25
C GLU A 109 -2.17 13.37 -11.98
N PHE A 110 -2.02 12.91 -10.73
CA PHE A 110 -2.27 11.52 -10.33
C PHE A 110 -3.46 11.36 -9.40
N LYS A 111 -4.13 12.45 -9.03
CA LYS A 111 -5.18 12.45 -8.02
C LYS A 111 -6.33 11.51 -8.37
N GLU A 112 -6.82 11.55 -9.62
CA GLU A 112 -7.89 10.65 -10.09
C GLU A 112 -7.45 9.19 -10.11
N ALA A 113 -6.23 8.91 -10.60
CA ALA A 113 -5.67 7.56 -10.61
C ALA A 113 -5.52 6.99 -9.20
N TYR A 114 -5.04 7.81 -8.26
CA TYR A 114 -4.89 7.43 -6.87
C TYR A 114 -6.24 7.27 -6.15
N GLN A 115 -7.26 8.06 -6.50
CA GLN A 115 -8.62 7.81 -5.99
C GLN A 115 -9.17 6.48 -6.52
N GLN A 116 -8.91 6.16 -7.79
CA GLN A 116 -9.34 4.91 -8.39
C GLN A 116 -8.70 3.67 -7.73
N VAL A 117 -7.47 3.78 -7.23
CA VAL A 117 -6.80 2.73 -6.44
C VAL A 117 -7.70 2.23 -5.31
N TRP A 118 -8.28 3.12 -4.52
CA TRP A 118 -9.08 2.77 -3.35
C TRP A 118 -10.40 2.08 -3.70
N SER A 119 -11.07 2.54 -4.76
CA SER A 119 -12.27 1.86 -5.26
C SER A 119 -11.96 0.46 -5.82
N THR A 120 -10.77 0.27 -6.40
CA THR A 120 -10.36 -1.00 -7.01
C THR A 120 -9.91 -2.00 -5.94
N ILE A 121 -9.07 -1.56 -5.01
CA ILE A 121 -8.52 -2.41 -3.97
C ILE A 121 -9.58 -2.86 -2.97
N GLU A 122 -10.65 -2.09 -2.76
CA GLU A 122 -11.80 -2.54 -1.96
C GLU A 122 -12.38 -3.85 -2.52
N ALA A 123 -12.61 -3.92 -3.84
CA ALA A 123 -13.11 -5.13 -4.47
C ALA A 123 -12.11 -6.28 -4.37
N ASP A 124 -10.82 -6.01 -4.54
CA ASP A 124 -9.75 -7.01 -4.39
C ASP A 124 -9.66 -7.55 -2.95
N CYS A 125 -9.84 -6.69 -1.93
CA CYS A 125 -9.91 -7.11 -0.53
C CYS A 125 -11.05 -8.11 -0.30
N LEU A 126 -12.27 -7.79 -0.76
CA LEU A 126 -13.43 -8.67 -0.60
C LEU A 126 -13.23 -10.02 -1.28
N GLU A 127 -12.53 -10.05 -2.41
CA GLU A 127 -12.18 -11.28 -3.13
C GLU A 127 -11.15 -12.14 -2.38
N ASP A 128 -10.23 -11.51 -1.66
CA ASP A 128 -9.06 -12.19 -1.07
C ASP A 128 -9.21 -12.54 0.41
N ILE A 129 -10.19 -11.99 1.13
CA ILE A 129 -10.56 -12.40 2.51
C ILE A 129 -10.67 -13.93 2.65
N PRO A 130 -11.49 -14.66 1.84
CA PRO A 130 -11.63 -16.11 2.02
C PRO A 130 -10.36 -16.90 1.66
N LYS A 131 -9.36 -16.26 1.06
CA LYS A 131 -8.10 -16.87 0.62
C LYS A 131 -6.93 -16.56 1.55
N SER A 132 -7.12 -15.69 2.56
CA SER A 132 -6.05 -15.31 3.48
C SER A 132 -5.53 -16.52 4.24
N ALA A 133 -4.21 -16.67 4.32
CA ALA A 133 -3.57 -17.81 4.97
C ALA A 133 -3.35 -17.60 6.47
N THR A 134 -3.38 -16.36 6.95
CA THR A 134 -2.92 -15.99 8.28
C THR A 134 -3.72 -14.83 8.89
N SER A 135 -3.70 -14.72 10.23
CA SER A 135 -4.33 -13.61 10.97
C SER A 135 -3.80 -12.24 10.54
N TRP A 136 -2.50 -12.15 10.29
CA TRP A 136 -1.83 -10.91 9.95
C TRP A 136 -2.11 -10.46 8.50
N GLU A 137 -2.25 -11.39 7.55
CA GLU A 137 -2.70 -11.08 6.19
C GLU A 137 -4.16 -10.58 6.22
N LEU A 138 -5.01 -11.25 6.99
CA LEU A 138 -6.41 -10.86 7.17
C LEU A 138 -6.54 -9.46 7.82
N ARG A 139 -5.72 -9.17 8.84
CA ARG A 139 -5.65 -7.85 9.48
C ARG A 139 -5.20 -6.76 8.49
N ALA A 140 -4.19 -7.02 7.67
CA ALA A 140 -3.74 -6.09 6.64
C ALA A 140 -4.86 -5.82 5.60
N ILE A 141 -5.58 -6.86 5.17
CA ILE A 141 -6.75 -6.73 4.28
C ILE A 141 -7.83 -5.86 4.93
N PHE A 142 -8.15 -6.08 6.21
CA PHE A 142 -9.15 -5.27 6.92
C PHE A 142 -8.71 -3.82 7.11
N SER A 143 -7.43 -3.56 7.34
CA SER A 143 -6.89 -2.20 7.38
C SER A 143 -7.14 -1.45 6.06
N VAL A 144 -6.79 -2.07 4.93
CA VAL A 144 -7.05 -1.51 3.59
C VAL A 144 -8.54 -1.30 3.36
N LEU A 145 -9.38 -2.27 3.72
CA LEU A 145 -10.84 -2.16 3.55
C LEU A 145 -11.44 -1.00 4.37
N ALA A 146 -10.96 -0.80 5.61
CA ALA A 146 -11.38 0.31 6.45
C ALA A 146 -10.94 1.65 5.84
N LEU A 147 -9.69 1.76 5.36
CA LEU A 147 -9.17 2.96 4.72
C LEU A 147 -9.92 3.28 3.42
N ALA A 148 -10.17 2.30 2.55
CA ALA A 148 -10.93 2.47 1.31
C ALA A 148 -12.34 3.02 1.55
N ARG A 149 -12.92 2.76 2.73
CA ARG A 149 -14.24 3.23 3.16
C ARG A 149 -14.20 4.50 4.01
N ASN A 150 -13.05 5.16 4.10
CA ASN A 150 -12.82 6.36 4.92
C ASN A 150 -12.98 6.15 6.44
N TYR A 151 -12.85 4.92 6.94
CA TYR A 151 -12.74 4.64 8.38
C TYR A 151 -11.28 4.76 8.83
N GLU A 152 -10.74 5.98 8.74
CA GLU A 152 -9.30 6.25 8.89
C GLU A 152 -8.71 5.76 10.22
N MET A 153 -9.38 6.06 11.33
CA MET A 153 -8.92 5.63 12.67
C MET A 153 -8.84 4.11 12.80
N LEU A 154 -9.86 3.40 12.29
CA LEU A 154 -9.91 1.95 12.32
C LEU A 154 -8.82 1.34 11.43
N GLY A 155 -8.67 1.87 10.22
CA GLY A 155 -7.64 1.42 9.28
C GLY A 155 -6.23 1.56 9.85
N ARG A 156 -5.94 2.72 10.46
CA ARG A 156 -4.67 3.00 11.13
C ARG A 156 -4.44 2.09 12.33
N LEU A 157 -5.44 1.89 13.18
CA LEU A 157 -5.33 0.96 14.31
C LEU A 157 -4.98 -0.45 13.82
N LEU A 158 -5.66 -0.94 12.79
CA LEU A 158 -5.49 -2.30 12.29
C LEU A 158 -4.11 -2.57 11.68
N ILE A 159 -3.40 -1.56 11.17
CA ILE A 159 -2.04 -1.77 10.63
C ILE A 159 -0.96 -1.63 11.70
N GLU A 160 -1.20 -0.85 12.76
CA GLU A 160 -0.25 -0.65 13.85
C GLU A 160 -0.35 -1.77 14.90
N ILE A 161 -1.55 -2.30 15.15
CA ILE A 161 -1.76 -3.27 16.24
C ILE A 161 -1.15 -4.64 15.92
N ASP A 162 -0.34 -5.18 16.82
CA ASP A 162 0.23 -6.53 16.70
C ASP A 162 -0.45 -7.57 17.63
N ASP A 163 -0.10 -8.84 17.47
CA ASP A 163 -0.69 -9.93 18.26
C ASP A 163 -0.35 -9.81 19.75
N SER A 164 0.82 -9.25 20.10
CA SER A 164 1.23 -9.06 21.49
C SER A 164 0.41 -7.99 22.19
N GLU A 165 0.05 -6.90 21.49
CA GLU A 165 -0.85 -5.88 22.00
C GLU A 165 -2.28 -6.41 22.16
N VAL A 166 -2.77 -7.20 21.19
CA VAL A 166 -4.07 -7.86 21.31
C VAL A 166 -4.10 -8.81 22.51
N GLU A 167 -3.08 -9.66 22.66
CA GLU A 167 -2.95 -10.57 23.80
C GLU A 167 -2.91 -9.79 25.13
N TYR A 168 -2.16 -8.69 25.18
CA TYR A 168 -2.10 -7.81 26.34
C TYR A 168 -3.49 -7.28 26.73
N TYR A 169 -4.26 -6.74 25.77
CA TYR A 169 -5.60 -6.23 26.06
C TYR A 169 -6.60 -7.33 26.45
N LEU A 170 -6.49 -8.51 25.85
CA LEU A 170 -7.34 -9.66 26.21
C LEU A 170 -7.04 -10.16 27.62
N ALA A 171 -5.76 -10.16 28.03
CA ALA A 171 -5.34 -10.62 29.36
C ALA A 171 -5.64 -9.61 30.48
N ASN A 172 -5.53 -8.31 30.19
CA ASN A 172 -5.61 -7.23 31.19
C ASN A 172 -6.92 -6.43 31.15
N GLY A 173 -7.78 -6.68 30.16
CA GLY A 173 -8.98 -5.88 29.89
C GLY A 173 -8.65 -4.53 29.25
N TRP A 174 -9.67 -3.87 28.71
CA TRP A 174 -9.57 -2.54 28.09
C TRP A 174 -9.41 -1.38 29.11
N GLY A 175 -8.95 -1.68 30.32
CA GLY A 175 -8.99 -0.79 31.49
C GLY A 175 -7.61 -0.40 31.99
N GLY A 176 -6.91 0.43 31.22
CA GLY A 176 -5.67 1.08 31.65
C GLY A 176 -5.57 2.49 31.05
N ALA A 177 -6.01 3.48 31.85
CA ALA A 177 -5.98 4.93 31.59
C ALA A 177 -6.94 5.46 30.49
N VAL A 178 -8.12 5.91 30.95
CA VAL A 178 -8.81 7.09 30.37
C VAL A 178 -8.34 8.31 31.15
#